data_AF-A0A3G8JHS7-F1
#
_entry.id   AF-A0A3G8JHS7-F1
#
_cell.length_a   1.000
_cell.length_b   1.000
_cell.length_c   1.000
_cell.angle_alpha   90.00
_cell.angle_beta   90.00
_cell.angle_gamma   90.00
#
_symmetry.space_group_name_H-M   'P 1'
#
loop_
_entity.id
_entity.type
_entity.pdbx_description
1 polymer ?
#
loop_
_entity_poly.entity_id
_entity_poly.type
_entity_poly.pdbx_seq_one_letter_code
_entity_poly.pdbx_strand_id
1 'polypeptide(L)'
;MTERFAEKRAARKYSRDNDVSYRVALAVVRTESGRLSKGVPFARRLLIEAVEGCGILHWARVDAWDGDRCLTITDLGGETYRLTVDSLAPVLLAHLRAGAINQPLDVDSYLADEIVQTTLFGCVIYRSEVRKRPEIAV
;
A
#
# COMPACT_ATOMS: atom_id res chain seq x y z
N MET A 1 -5.98 -13.77 -21.16
CA MET A 1 -6.84 -12.57 -21.12
C MET A 1 -5.94 -11.37 -21.41
N THR A 2 -6.12 -10.63 -22.50
CA THR A 2 -5.17 -9.57 -22.89
C THR A 2 -5.48 -8.26 -22.16
N GLU A 3 -4.42 -7.51 -21.82
CA GLU A 3 -4.43 -6.23 -21.09
C GLU A 3 -5.45 -5.22 -21.65
N ARG A 4 -5.62 -5.21 -22.98
CA ARG A 4 -6.61 -4.41 -23.70
C ARG A 4 -8.07 -4.73 -23.36
N PHE A 5 -8.40 -5.97 -22.97
CA PHE A 5 -9.77 -6.30 -22.55
C PHE A 5 -10.06 -5.83 -21.12
N ALA A 6 -9.08 -5.92 -20.21
CA ALA A 6 -9.19 -5.42 -18.85
C ALA A 6 -9.36 -3.89 -18.83
N GLU A 7 -8.54 -3.18 -19.60
CA GLU A 7 -8.60 -1.72 -19.73
C GLU A 7 -9.97 -1.24 -20.26
N LYS A 8 -10.47 -1.85 -21.34
CA LYS A 8 -11.80 -1.52 -21.89
C LYS A 8 -12.92 -1.79 -20.89
N ARG A 9 -12.82 -2.88 -20.12
CA ARG A 9 -13.81 -3.22 -19.08
C ARG A 9 -13.79 -2.19 -17.94
N ALA A 10 -12.61 -1.81 -17.47
CA ALA A 10 -12.45 -0.77 -16.44
C ALA A 10 -12.98 0.58 -16.91
N ALA A 11 -12.67 0.99 -18.14
CA ALA A 11 -13.15 2.25 -18.72
C ALA A 11 -14.68 2.27 -18.87
N ARG A 12 -15.30 1.14 -19.27
CA ARG A 12 -16.77 1.02 -19.31
C ARG A 12 -17.41 1.06 -17.93
N LYS A 13 -16.74 0.53 -16.91
CA LYS A 13 -17.22 0.63 -15.53
C LYS A 13 -17.16 2.09 -15.05
N TYR A 14 -15.99 2.73 -15.17
CA TYR A 14 -15.78 4.12 -14.76
C TYR A 14 -16.73 5.11 -15.45
N SER A 15 -16.94 4.93 -16.76
CA SER A 15 -17.88 5.75 -17.54
C SER A 15 -19.30 5.68 -16.97
N ARG A 16 -19.76 4.49 -16.57
CA ARG A 16 -21.09 4.31 -15.95
C ARG A 16 -21.16 4.86 -14.54
N ASP A 17 -20.12 4.63 -13.74
CA ASP A 17 -20.11 5.02 -12.32
C ASP A 17 -20.02 6.55 -12.14
N ASN A 18 -19.51 7.29 -13.14
CA ASN A 18 -19.23 8.73 -13.04
C ASN A 18 -19.96 9.58 -14.11
N ASP A 19 -20.84 8.99 -14.91
CA ASP A 19 -21.57 9.66 -16.01
C ASP A 19 -20.67 10.48 -16.96
N VAL A 20 -19.53 9.90 -17.35
CA VAL A 20 -18.57 10.53 -18.28
C VAL A 20 -18.46 9.74 -19.58
N SER A 21 -18.08 10.42 -20.66
CA SER A 21 -17.86 9.76 -21.95
C SER A 21 -16.78 8.66 -21.85
N TYR A 22 -16.95 7.59 -22.62
CA TYR A 22 -15.99 6.47 -22.66
C TYR A 22 -14.55 6.92 -22.96
N ARG A 23 -14.36 7.95 -23.79
CA ARG A 23 -13.03 8.49 -24.13
C ARG A 23 -12.35 9.14 -22.93
N VAL A 24 -13.11 9.87 -22.10
CA VAL A 24 -12.64 10.45 -20.84
C VAL A 24 -12.32 9.34 -19.85
N ALA A 25 -13.23 8.39 -19.67
CA ALA A 25 -13.01 7.24 -18.79
C ALA A 25 -11.76 6.43 -19.17
N LEU A 26 -11.52 6.20 -20.47
CA LEU A 26 -10.33 5.49 -20.95
C LEU A 26 -9.03 6.26 -20.65
N ALA A 27 -9.04 7.59 -20.77
CA ALA A 27 -7.89 8.41 -20.43
C ALA A 27 -7.56 8.38 -18.93
N VAL A 28 -8.60 8.37 -18.08
CA VAL A 28 -8.46 8.22 -16.63
C VAL A 28 -7.86 6.85 -16.29
N VAL A 29 -8.46 5.77 -16.79
CA VAL A 29 -7.97 4.40 -16.56
C VAL A 29 -6.52 4.23 -17.03
N ARG A 30 -6.14 4.79 -18.18
CA ARG A 30 -4.74 4.74 -18.65
C ARG A 30 -3.80 5.49 -17.74
N THR A 31 -4.23 6.64 -17.24
CA THR A 31 -3.44 7.47 -16.33
C THR A 31 -3.27 6.77 -14.99
N GLU A 32 -4.32 6.13 -14.47
CA GLU A 32 -4.29 5.32 -13.25
C GLU A 32 -3.40 4.09 -13.42
N SER A 33 -3.56 3.32 -14.50
CA SER A 33 -2.69 2.17 -14.81
C SER A 33 -1.22 2.58 -14.95
N GLY A 34 -0.93 3.72 -15.58
CA GLY A 34 0.43 4.25 -15.70
C GLY A 34 1.02 4.76 -14.38
N ARG A 35 0.17 5.20 -13.43
CA ARG A 35 0.60 5.57 -12.07
C ARG A 35 0.84 4.33 -11.22
N LEU A 36 -0.05 3.34 -11.30
CA LEU A 36 0.08 2.05 -10.64
C LEU A 36 1.37 1.36 -11.07
N SER A 37 1.65 1.27 -12.37
CA SER A 37 2.89 0.65 -12.87
C SER A 37 4.16 1.33 -12.35
N LYS A 38 4.14 2.67 -12.19
CA LYS A 38 5.25 3.42 -11.55
C LYS A 38 5.31 3.24 -10.03
N GLY A 39 4.18 2.98 -9.39
CA GLY A 39 4.07 2.75 -7.94
C GLY A 39 4.45 1.32 -7.51
N VAL A 40 4.39 0.34 -8.41
CA VAL A 40 4.67 -1.08 -8.11
C VAL A 40 6.01 -1.29 -7.37
N PRO A 41 7.15 -0.69 -7.78
CA PRO A 41 8.41 -0.87 -7.06
C PRO A 41 8.37 -0.37 -5.61
N PHE A 42 7.67 0.75 -5.39
CA PHE A 42 7.49 1.34 -4.06
C PHE A 42 6.57 0.46 -3.20
N ALA A 43 5.45 -0.02 -3.76
CA ALA A 43 4.51 -0.87 -3.05
C ALA A 43 5.12 -2.23 -2.67
N ARG A 44 5.94 -2.82 -3.56
CA ARG A 44 6.72 -4.03 -3.26
C ARG A 44 7.68 -3.80 -2.10
N ARG A 45 8.46 -2.72 -2.17
CA ARG A 45 9.41 -2.38 -1.11
C ARG A 45 8.70 -2.11 0.22
N LEU A 46 7.55 -1.43 0.20
CA LEU A 46 6.70 -1.22 1.36
C LEU A 46 6.25 -2.53 2.00
N LEU A 47 5.76 -3.49 1.21
CA LEU A 47 5.33 -4.78 1.74
C LEU A 47 6.51 -5.58 2.33
N ILE A 48 7.69 -5.51 1.72
CA ILE A 48 8.93 -6.10 2.27
C ILE A 48 9.25 -5.47 3.63
N GLU A 49 9.25 -4.14 3.74
CA GLU A 49 9.56 -3.46 5.00
C GLU A 49 8.50 -3.67 6.08
N ALA A 50 7.24 -3.81 5.70
CA ALA A 50 6.17 -4.20 6.63
C ALA A 50 6.44 -5.57 7.25
N VAL A 51 6.81 -6.57 6.43
CA VAL A 51 6.99 -7.96 6.85
C VAL A 51 8.40 -8.23 7.38
N GLU A 52 9.40 -8.11 6.52
CA GLU A 52 10.81 -8.45 6.79
C GLU A 52 11.52 -7.34 7.57
N GLY A 53 11.17 -6.08 7.31
CA GLY A 53 11.61 -4.93 8.10
C GLY A 53 10.92 -4.82 9.47
N CYS A 54 10.05 -5.77 9.80
CA CYS A 54 9.27 -5.85 11.03
C CYS A 54 8.31 -4.66 11.25
N GLY A 55 7.98 -3.89 10.22
CA GLY A 55 7.19 -2.66 10.34
C GLY A 55 5.82 -2.85 10.99
N ILE A 56 5.16 -3.99 10.78
CA ILE A 56 3.81 -4.23 11.35
C ILE A 56 3.80 -5.28 12.48
N LEU A 57 4.93 -5.93 12.75
CA LEU A 57 4.98 -7.10 13.64
C LEU A 57 4.68 -6.76 15.11
N HIS A 58 4.72 -5.48 15.50
CA HIS A 58 4.33 -5.05 16.85
C HIS A 58 2.81 -5.03 17.08
N TRP A 59 1.98 -5.08 16.03
CA TRP A 59 0.52 -5.01 16.16
C TRP A 59 -0.25 -5.96 15.23
N ALA A 60 0.44 -6.66 14.34
CA ALA A 60 -0.18 -7.61 13.43
C ALA A 60 0.64 -8.90 13.33
N ARG A 61 -0.08 -10.02 13.24
CA ARG A 61 0.47 -11.31 12.85
C ARG A 61 0.35 -11.46 11.33
N VAL A 62 1.44 -11.82 10.66
CA VAL A 62 1.42 -12.19 9.24
C VAL A 62 0.90 -13.61 9.09
N ASP A 63 -0.23 -13.76 8.40
CA ASP A 63 -0.85 -15.07 8.11
C ASP A 63 -0.35 -15.68 6.81
N ALA A 64 -0.21 -14.85 5.78
CA ALA A 64 0.27 -15.28 4.47
C ALA A 64 0.96 -14.12 3.74
N TRP A 65 2.10 -14.40 3.12
CA TRP A 65 2.86 -13.45 2.32
C TRP A 65 3.34 -14.13 1.04
N ASP A 66 3.05 -13.56 -0.12
CA ASP A 66 3.43 -14.14 -1.42
C ASP A 66 4.84 -13.73 -1.89
N GLY A 67 5.55 -12.91 -1.10
CA GLY A 67 6.89 -12.41 -1.44
C GLY A 67 6.90 -11.19 -2.36
N ASP A 68 5.74 -10.71 -2.84
CA ASP A 68 5.71 -9.69 -3.89
C ASP A 68 4.55 -8.69 -3.78
N ARG A 69 3.31 -9.16 -3.86
CA ARG A 69 2.14 -8.30 -4.15
C ARG A 69 1.04 -8.37 -3.12
N CYS A 70 1.01 -9.41 -2.29
CA CYS A 70 -0.13 -9.70 -1.45
C CYS A 70 0.27 -10.22 -0.08
N LEU A 71 -0.28 -9.57 0.93
CA LEU A 71 -0.08 -9.85 2.33
C LEU A 71 -1.44 -10.07 3.01
N THR A 72 -1.58 -11.11 3.80
CA THR A 72 -2.72 -11.33 4.70
C THR A 72 -2.22 -11.26 6.12
N ILE A 73 -2.87 -10.44 6.94
CA ILE A 73 -2.53 -10.22 8.34
C ILE A 73 -3.76 -10.31 9.22
N THR A 74 -3.55 -10.61 10.49
CA THR A 74 -4.56 -10.50 11.54
C THR A 74 -4.04 -9.52 12.59
N ASP A 75 -4.85 -8.52 12.94
CA ASP A 75 -4.48 -7.52 13.94
C ASP A 75 -4.63 -8.04 15.39
N LEU A 76 -4.27 -7.22 16.38
CA LEU A 76 -4.46 -7.57 17.80
C LEU A 76 -5.94 -7.73 18.21
N GLY A 77 -6.86 -7.12 17.47
CA GLY A 77 -8.31 -7.27 17.66
C GLY A 77 -8.85 -8.61 17.13
N GLY A 78 -8.08 -9.34 16.33
CA GLY A 78 -8.46 -10.59 15.70
C GLY A 78 -9.09 -10.43 14.31
N GLU A 79 -9.11 -9.20 13.77
CA GLU A 79 -9.64 -8.93 12.43
C GLU A 79 -8.60 -9.25 11.35
N THR A 80 -9.02 -9.95 10.30
CA THR A 80 -8.14 -10.38 9.21
C THR A 80 -8.28 -9.46 7.99
N TYR A 81 -7.15 -8.97 7.50
CA TYR A 81 -7.06 -8.07 6.36
C TYR A 81 -6.21 -8.66 5.25
N ARG A 82 -6.63 -8.41 4.00
CA ARG A 82 -5.84 -8.72 2.81
C ARG A 82 -5.37 -7.42 2.14
N LEU A 83 -4.07 -7.19 2.20
CA LEU A 83 -3.38 -6.09 1.56
C LEU A 83 -2.86 -6.51 0.19
N THR A 84 -3.04 -5.64 -0.80
CA THR A 84 -2.48 -5.79 -2.13
C THR A 84 -1.78 -4.50 -2.55
N VAL A 85 -0.93 -4.57 -3.58
CA VAL A 85 -0.37 -3.36 -4.21
C VAL A 85 -1.47 -2.35 -4.56
N ASP A 86 -2.61 -2.82 -5.06
CA ASP A 86 -3.72 -1.96 -5.43
C ASP A 86 -4.40 -1.31 -4.21
N SER A 87 -4.51 -2.00 -3.07
CA SER A 87 -5.10 -1.43 -1.86
C SER A 87 -4.20 -0.37 -1.23
N LEU A 88 -2.88 -0.54 -1.33
CA LEU A 88 -1.88 0.40 -0.79
C LEU A 88 -1.68 1.63 -1.69
N ALA A 89 -1.98 1.51 -2.98
CA ALA A 89 -1.68 2.53 -3.98
C ALA A 89 -2.22 3.94 -3.65
N PRO A 90 -3.45 4.13 -3.15
CA PRO A 90 -3.97 5.47 -2.86
C PRO A 90 -3.14 6.23 -1.83
N VAL A 91 -2.78 5.57 -0.71
CA VAL A 91 -2.00 6.17 0.38
C VAL A 91 -0.55 6.34 -0.07
N LEU A 92 0.05 5.32 -0.68
CA LEU A 92 1.42 5.38 -1.20
C LEU A 92 1.62 6.51 -2.22
N LEU A 93 0.66 6.69 -3.15
CA LEU A 93 0.71 7.78 -4.13
C LEU A 93 0.60 9.16 -3.48
N ALA A 94 -0.06 9.28 -2.32
CA ALA A 94 -0.10 10.53 -1.57
C ALA A 94 1.29 10.89 -1.02
N HIS A 95 2.02 9.92 -0.44
CA HIS A 95 3.39 10.13 0.03
C HIS A 95 4.36 10.48 -1.13
N LEU A 96 4.22 9.79 -2.27
CA LEU A 96 5.01 10.10 -3.47
C LEU A 96 4.75 11.52 -3.99
N ARG A 97 3.49 11.98 -3.99
CA ARG A 97 3.13 13.34 -4.43
C ARG A 97 3.59 14.42 -3.44
N ALA A 98 3.61 14.10 -2.16
CA ALA A 98 4.13 15.00 -1.12
C ALA A 98 5.66 15.10 -1.12
N GLY A 99 6.36 14.28 -1.92
CA GLY A 99 7.83 14.22 -1.95
C GLY A 99 8.44 13.54 -0.72
N ALA A 100 7.63 12.84 0.08
CA ALA A 100 8.09 12.11 1.25
C ALA A 100 8.91 10.87 0.87
N ILE A 101 8.68 10.33 -0.32
CA ILE A 101 9.39 9.17 -0.89
C ILE A 101 9.80 9.57 -2.32
N ASN A 102 11.07 9.44 -2.66
CA ASN A 102 11.58 9.77 -3.99
C ASN A 102 12.08 8.54 -4.75
N GLN A 103 12.61 7.56 -4.02
CA GLN A 103 13.07 6.27 -4.54
C GLN A 103 12.51 5.13 -3.67
N PRO A 104 12.35 3.91 -4.21
CA PRO A 104 11.78 2.80 -3.44
C PRO A 104 12.50 2.54 -2.11
N LEU A 105 13.84 2.68 -2.09
CA LEU A 105 14.65 2.47 -0.89
C LEU A 105 14.45 3.50 0.23
N ASP A 106 13.75 4.61 -0.04
CA ASP A 106 13.37 5.57 1.01
C ASP A 106 12.25 5.01 1.90
N VAL A 107 11.57 3.94 1.46
CA VAL A 107 10.59 3.26 2.29
C VAL A 107 11.34 2.39 3.30
N ASP A 108 11.20 2.75 4.58
CA ASP A 108 11.65 2.00 5.74
C ASP A 108 10.47 1.35 6.49
N SER A 109 10.77 0.62 7.56
CA SER A 109 9.76 -0.08 8.35
C SER A 109 8.79 0.84 9.07
N TYR A 110 9.21 2.05 9.47
CA TYR A 110 8.33 3.05 10.09
C TYR A 110 7.31 3.59 9.09
N LEU A 111 7.76 3.96 7.90
CA LEU A 111 6.88 4.45 6.85
C LEU A 111 5.96 3.35 6.32
N ALA A 112 6.46 2.11 6.24
CA ALA A 112 5.65 0.95 5.89
C ALA A 112 4.52 0.74 6.92
N ASP A 113 4.82 0.85 8.21
CA ASP A 113 3.83 0.79 9.28
C ASP A 113 2.74 1.86 9.11
N GLU A 114 3.16 3.12 8.97
CA GLU A 114 2.26 4.26 8.83
C GLU A 114 1.32 4.11 7.62
N ILE A 115 1.86 3.71 6.47
CA ILE A 115 1.06 3.54 5.25
C ILE A 115 0.10 2.35 5.40
N VAL A 116 0.54 1.23 5.97
CA VAL A 116 -0.33 0.06 6.18
C VAL A 116 -1.48 0.42 7.13
N GLN A 117 -1.20 1.03 8.27
CA GLN A 117 -2.24 1.42 9.22
C GLN A 117 -3.19 2.46 8.63
N THR A 118 -2.66 3.48 7.93
CA THR A 118 -3.50 4.48 7.25
C THR A 118 -4.38 3.84 6.17
N THR A 119 -3.88 2.82 5.47
CA THR A 119 -4.66 2.09 4.47
C THR A 119 -5.81 1.31 5.11
N LEU A 120 -5.59 0.68 6.27
CA LEU A 120 -6.59 -0.16 6.92
C LEU A 120 -7.59 0.62 7.77
N PHE A 121 -7.11 1.64 8.49
CA PHE A 121 -7.85 2.32 9.55
C PHE A 121 -8.12 3.80 9.25
N GLY A 122 -7.51 4.35 8.20
CA GLY A 122 -7.56 5.80 7.91
C GLY A 122 -6.69 6.66 8.82
N CYS A 123 -5.97 6.06 9.77
CA CYS A 123 -5.04 6.73 10.69
C CYS A 123 -4.03 5.72 11.27
N VAL A 124 -3.06 6.21 12.04
CA VAL A 124 -2.13 5.39 12.82
C VAL A 124 -2.68 5.20 14.23
N ILE A 125 -2.94 3.96 14.61
CA ILE A 125 -3.50 3.57 15.92
C ILE A 125 -2.39 2.96 16.80
N TYR A 126 -1.60 2.05 16.22
CA TYR A 126 -0.57 1.29 16.90
C TYR A 126 0.80 1.93 16.70
N ARG A 127 1.17 2.87 17.58
CA ARG A 127 2.52 3.45 17.53
C ARG A 127 3.53 2.48 18.13
N SER A 128 4.59 2.19 17.39
CA SER A 128 5.76 1.53 17.95
C SER A 128 6.40 2.47 18.98
N GLU A 129 6.20 2.21 20.27
CA GLU A 129 6.95 2.89 21.31
C GLU A 129 8.41 2.45 21.18
N VAL A 130 9.27 3.32 20.66
CA VAL A 130 10.72 3.13 20.74
C VAL A 130 11.08 3.18 22.23
N ARG A 131 11.13 2.02 22.89
CA ARG A 131 11.75 1.91 24.20
C ARG A 131 13.22 2.28 24.03
N LYS A 132 13.60 3.47 24.51
CA LYS A 132 15.02 3.79 24.75
C LYS A 132 15.62 2.61 25.50
N ARG A 133 16.69 2.04 24.95
CA ARG A 133 17.49 1.03 25.64
C ARG A 133 17.85 1.60 27.01
N PRO A 134 17.55 0.93 28.14
CA PRO A 134 17.97 1.43 29.44
C PRO A 134 19.49 1.59 29.40
N GLU A 135 19.98 2.78 29.74
CA GLU A 135 21.40 3.02 29.96
C GLU A 135 21.83 2.09 31.10
N ILE A 136 22.57 1.04 30.77
CA ILE A 136 23.24 0.23 31.77
C ILE A 136 24.39 1.12 32.26
N ALA A 137 24.22 1.70 33.45
CA ALA A 137 25.32 2.34 34.14
C ALA A 137 26.44 1.31 34.33
N VAL A 138 27.63 1.61 33.80
CA VAL A 138 28.87 0.86 34.01
C VAL A 138 29.53 1.34 35.29
#